data_AF-A0A5E4LAZ4-F1
#
_entry.id   AF-A0A5E4LAZ4-F1
#
_cell.length_a   1.000
_cell.length_b   1.000
_cell.length_c   1.000
_cell.angle_alpha   90.00
_cell.angle_beta   90.00
_cell.angle_gamma   90.00
#
_symmetry.space_group_name_H-M   'P 1'
#
loop_
_entity.id
_entity.type
_entity.pdbx_description
1 polymer ?
#
loop_
_entity_poly.entity_id
_entity_poly.type
_entity_poly.pdbx_seq_one_letter_code
_entity_poly.pdbx_strand_id
1 'polypeptide(L)'
;MLNPLLVGVLAGFGSGIGELTGYLAGYAGHDAVTGTKLFRQHKAGLEKYGAPAIFLLAFIPNPAFDIAGLAAGAIKMKWWKFLIATILGKMLSYILLAYLGLWTVSYFA
;
A
#
# COMPACT_ATOMS: atom_id res chain seq x y z
N MET A 1 7.18 -12.23 24.41
CA MET A 1 6.09 -11.66 23.59
C MET A 1 6.69 -10.58 22.70
N LEU A 2 6.50 -10.66 21.38
CA LEU A 2 7.00 -9.65 20.46
C LEU A 2 6.27 -8.32 20.71
N ASN A 3 7.00 -7.21 20.77
CA ASN A 3 6.39 -5.89 20.94
C ASN A 3 5.56 -5.59 19.66
N PRO A 4 4.23 -5.41 19.77
CA PRO A 4 3.33 -5.19 18.63
C PRO A 4 3.76 -4.00 17.77
N LEU A 5 4.38 -3.00 18.40
CA LEU A 5 4.87 -1.79 17.77
C LEU A 5 6.07 -2.10 16.86
N LEU A 6 7.00 -2.94 17.32
CA LEU A 6 8.14 -3.42 16.51
C LEU A 6 7.67 -4.32 15.36
N VAL A 7 6.70 -5.20 15.60
CA VAL A 7 6.12 -6.07 14.56
C VAL A 7 5.46 -5.23 13.48
N GLY A 8 4.62 -4.26 13.86
CA GLY A 8 3.93 -3.38 12.92
C GLY A 8 4.90 -2.52 12.09
N VAL A 9 5.96 -2.00 12.71
CA VAL A 9 7.00 -1.21 12.03
C VAL A 9 7.78 -2.08 11.03
N LEU A 10 8.28 -3.23 11.44
CA LEU A 10 9.06 -4.13 10.57
C LEU A 10 8.20 -4.70 9.44
N ALA A 11 6.96 -5.10 9.73
CA ALA A 11 6.01 -5.56 8.73
C ALA A 11 5.65 -4.45 7.74
N GLY A 12 5.46 -3.22 8.21
CA GLY A 12 5.16 -2.06 7.37
C GLY A 12 6.30 -1.72 6.41
N PHE A 13 7.54 -1.75 6.89
CA PHE A 13 8.72 -1.59 6.03
C PHE A 13 8.85 -2.73 5.01
N GLY A 14 8.76 -3.98 5.46
CA GLY A 14 8.88 -5.15 4.58
C GLY A 14 7.81 -5.18 3.50
N SER A 15 6.55 -4.90 3.87
CA SER A 15 5.46 -4.78 2.90
C SER A 15 5.69 -3.60 1.97
N GLY A 16 6.03 -2.40 2.47
CA GLY A 16 6.22 -1.24 1.61
C GLY A 16 7.34 -1.42 0.58
N ILE A 17 8.40 -2.17 0.93
CA ILE A 17 9.43 -2.59 -0.02
C ILE A 17 8.89 -3.63 -1.01
N GLY A 18 8.11 -4.60 -0.56
CA GLY A 18 7.44 -5.57 -1.44
C GLY A 18 6.57 -4.89 -2.50
N GLU A 19 5.83 -3.85 -2.12
CA GLU A 19 4.93 -3.09 -2.99
C GLU A 19 5.66 -2.28 -4.08
N LEU A 20 6.97 -2.03 -3.93
CA LEU A 20 7.77 -1.47 -5.02
C LEU A 20 7.78 -2.39 -6.24
N THR A 21 7.65 -3.71 -6.07
CA THR A 21 7.58 -4.62 -7.23
C THR A 21 6.35 -4.36 -8.08
N GLY A 22 5.18 -4.14 -7.47
CA GLY A 22 3.95 -3.75 -8.18
C GLY A 22 4.07 -2.38 -8.85
N TYR A 23 4.66 -1.41 -8.14
CA TYR A 23 4.97 -0.09 -8.72
C TYR A 23 5.90 -0.21 -9.94
N LEU A 24 6.96 -1.01 -9.86
CA LEU A 24 7.88 -1.22 -10.97
C LEU A 24 7.22 -1.97 -12.13
N ALA A 25 6.36 -2.95 -11.84
CA ALA A 25 5.58 -3.64 -12.86
C ALA A 25 4.66 -2.67 -13.63
N GLY A 26 4.02 -1.73 -12.93
CA GLY A 26 3.25 -0.67 -13.57
C GLY A 26 4.09 0.34 -14.35
N TYR A 27 5.27 0.67 -13.83
CA TYR A 27 6.20 1.58 -14.49
C TYR A 27 6.76 0.99 -15.80
N ALA A 28 7.17 -0.28 -15.77
CA ALA A 28 7.69 -0.99 -16.94
C ALA A 28 6.57 -1.38 -17.92
N GLY A 29 5.40 -1.76 -17.40
CA GLY A 29 4.22 -2.17 -18.17
C GLY A 29 3.26 -1.03 -18.50
N HIS A 30 3.70 0.23 -18.49
CA HIS A 30 2.85 1.42 -18.65
C HIS A 30 1.86 1.28 -19.81
N ASP A 31 2.32 0.88 -20.99
CA ASP A 31 1.51 0.78 -22.21
C ASP A 31 0.48 -0.35 -22.14
N ALA A 32 0.79 -1.45 -21.45
CA ALA A 32 -0.13 -2.57 -21.25
C ALA A 32 -1.20 -2.25 -20.19
N VAL A 33 -0.82 -1.53 -19.13
CA VAL A 33 -1.71 -1.23 -17.99
C VAL A 33 -2.66 -0.06 -18.31
N THR A 34 -2.19 0.94 -19.05
CA THR A 34 -2.97 2.15 -19.41
C THR A 34 -4.25 1.85 -20.21
N GLY A 35 -4.27 0.74 -20.97
CA GLY A 35 -5.43 0.29 -21.73
C GLY A 35 -6.56 -0.34 -20.91
N THR A 36 -6.31 -0.70 -19.65
CA THR A 36 -7.26 -1.46 -18.83
C THR A 36 -8.36 -0.58 -18.21
N LYS A 37 -9.58 -1.14 -18.07
CA LYS A 37 -10.71 -0.45 -17.42
C LYS A 37 -10.41 -0.16 -15.94
N LEU A 38 -9.68 -1.08 -15.29
CA LEU A 38 -9.23 -0.98 -13.90
C LEU A 38 -8.32 0.24 -13.67
N PHE A 39 -7.35 0.44 -14.58
CA PHE A 39 -6.47 1.61 -14.55
C PHE A 39 -7.27 2.89 -14.74
N ARG A 40 -8.13 2.99 -15.77
CA ARG A 40 -8.93 4.20 -16.01
C ARG A 40 -9.81 4.61 -14.82
N GLN A 41 -10.38 3.66 -14.09
CA GLN A 41 -11.19 3.92 -12.90
C GLN A 41 -10.37 4.52 -11.75
N HIS A 42 -9.16 4.04 -11.53
CA HIS A 42 -8.32 4.47 -10.40
C HIS A 42 -7.37 5.63 -10.76
N LYS A 43 -7.06 5.83 -12.05
CA LYS A 43 -6.20 6.89 -12.57
C LYS A 43 -6.70 8.27 -12.14
N ALA A 44 -7.99 8.54 -12.28
CA ALA A 44 -8.56 9.86 -11.95
C ALA A 44 -8.38 10.22 -10.45
N GLY A 45 -8.51 9.23 -9.56
CA GLY A 45 -8.26 9.42 -8.13
C GLY A 45 -6.78 9.60 -7.81
N LEU A 46 -5.92 8.77 -8.41
CA LEU A 46 -4.46 8.84 -8.21
C LEU A 46 -3.83 10.10 -8.79
N GLU A 47 -4.27 10.57 -9.96
CA GLU A 47 -3.82 11.83 -10.55
C GLU A 47 -4.28 13.04 -9.73
N LYS A 48 -5.49 12.98 -9.16
CA LYS A 48 -6.05 14.07 -8.34
C LYS A 48 -5.40 14.17 -6.96
N TYR A 49 -5.17 13.04 -6.29
CA TYR A 49 -4.75 13.02 -4.89
C TYR A 49 -3.32 12.52 -4.66
N GLY A 50 -2.70 11.78 -5.60
CA GLY A 50 -1.29 11.37 -5.53
C GLY A 50 -0.92 10.56 -4.29
N ALA A 51 0.10 11.01 -3.56
CA ALA A 51 0.63 10.35 -2.36
C ALA A 51 -0.40 10.17 -1.23
N PRO A 52 -1.24 11.18 -0.90
CA PRO A 52 -2.38 11.00 -0.01
C PRO A 52 -3.31 9.84 -0.39
N ALA A 53 -3.55 9.61 -1.69
CA ALA A 53 -4.40 8.50 -2.16
C ALA A 53 -3.76 7.15 -1.83
N ILE A 54 -2.46 7.01 -2.10
CA ILE A 54 -1.68 5.81 -1.81
C ILE A 54 -1.64 5.54 -0.30
N PHE A 55 -1.44 6.58 0.51
CA PHE A 55 -1.47 6.46 1.96
C PHE A 55 -2.82 5.93 2.46
N LEU A 56 -3.94 6.48 1.96
CA LEU A 56 -5.28 6.02 2.33
C LEU A 56 -5.58 4.61 1.81
N LEU A 57 -5.19 4.30 0.57
CA LEU A 57 -5.41 2.98 -0.03
C LEU A 57 -4.58 1.89 0.67
N ALA A 58 -3.44 2.23 1.27
CA ALA A 58 -2.61 1.30 2.04
C ALA A 58 -3.29 0.83 3.34
N PHE A 59 -4.39 1.47 3.77
CA PHE A 59 -5.27 0.96 4.83
C PHE A 59 -6.22 -0.14 4.36
N ILE A 60 -6.52 -0.19 3.06
CA ILE A 60 -7.43 -1.19 2.52
C ILE A 60 -6.63 -2.47 2.25
N PRO A 61 -7.10 -3.65 2.72
CA PRO A 61 -6.41 -4.91 2.51
C PRO A 61 -6.17 -5.24 1.01
N ASN A 62 -5.13 -6.05 0.78
CA ASN A 62 -4.21 -6.10 -0.37
C ASN A 62 -4.73 -5.97 -1.82
N PRO A 63 -5.92 -6.44 -2.24
CA PRO A 63 -6.25 -6.38 -3.67
C PRO A 63 -6.40 -4.95 -4.23
N ALA A 64 -6.93 -4.03 -3.42
CA ALA A 64 -7.15 -2.64 -3.86
C ALA A 64 -5.84 -1.84 -3.92
N PHE A 65 -4.94 -2.08 -2.95
CA PHE A 65 -3.66 -1.41 -2.88
C PHE A 65 -2.71 -1.85 -3.99
N ASP A 66 -2.66 -3.14 -4.31
CA ASP A 66 -1.80 -3.67 -5.38
C ASP A 66 -2.12 -3.01 -6.74
N ILE A 67 -3.42 -2.81 -7.03
CA ILE A 67 -3.89 -2.10 -8.23
C ILE A 67 -3.45 -0.64 -8.20
N ALA A 68 -3.52 0.00 -7.03
CA ALA A 68 -3.11 1.38 -6.85
C ALA A 68 -1.59 1.56 -7.01
N GLY A 69 -0.78 0.60 -6.54
CA GLY A 69 0.66 0.55 -6.74
C GLY A 69 1.04 0.41 -8.21
N LEU A 70 0.39 -0.54 -8.90
CA LEU A 70 0.51 -0.72 -10.35
C LEU A 70 0.13 0.56 -11.11
N ALA A 71 -1.00 1.18 -10.77
CA ALA A 71 -1.45 2.42 -11.39
C ALA A 71 -0.52 3.61 -11.09
N ALA A 72 0.00 3.73 -9.86
CA ALA A 72 0.99 4.74 -9.47
C ALA A 72 2.29 4.62 -10.25
N GLY A 73 2.75 3.38 -10.46
CA GLY A 73 3.87 3.05 -11.33
C GLY A 73 3.63 3.48 -12.77
N ALA A 74 2.47 3.11 -13.31
CA ALA A 74 2.08 3.45 -14.67
C ALA A 74 1.98 4.97 -14.86
N ILE A 75 1.44 5.76 -13.93
CA ILE A 75 1.45 7.24 -14.07
C ILE A 75 2.81 7.88 -13.78
N LYS A 76 3.87 7.09 -13.58
CA LYS A 76 5.23 7.55 -13.27
C LYS A 76 5.30 8.47 -12.05
N MET A 77 4.51 8.18 -11.02
CA MET A 77 4.57 8.91 -9.76
C MET A 77 5.97 8.78 -9.14
N LYS A 78 6.54 9.86 -8.60
CA LYS A 78 7.88 9.81 -7.97
C LYS A 78 8.00 8.64 -6.97
N TRP A 79 8.93 7.71 -7.21
CA TRP A 79 9.05 6.44 -6.47
C TRP A 79 9.19 6.63 -4.96
N TRP A 80 9.93 7.66 -4.51
CA TRP A 80 10.07 7.97 -3.07
C TRP A 80 8.77 8.45 -2.44
N LYS A 81 7.91 9.17 -3.18
CA LYS A 81 6.61 9.61 -2.67
C LYS A 81 5.65 8.43 -2.51
N PHE A 82 5.69 7.49 -3.46
CA PHE A 82 4.95 6.23 -3.36
C PHE A 82 5.46 5.44 -2.15
N LEU A 83 6.76 5.18 -2.09
CA LEU A 83 7.37 4.38 -1.03
C LEU A 83 7.07 4.90 0.38
N ILE A 84 7.26 6.21 0.61
CA ILE A 84 6.98 6.82 1.92
C ILE A 84 5.49 6.70 2.27
N ALA A 85 4.59 7.01 1.32
CA ALA A 85 3.15 6.90 1.55
C ALA A 85 2.73 5.46 1.86
N THR A 86 3.26 4.49 1.11
CA THR A 86 2.98 3.06 1.30
C THR A 86 3.48 2.54 2.64
N ILE A 87 4.74 2.84 3.00
CA ILE A 87 5.33 2.41 4.27
C ILE A 87 4.52 2.98 5.44
N LEU A 88 4.23 4.28 5.42
CA LEU A 88 3.48 4.93 6.49
C LEU A 88 2.06 4.37 6.62
N GLY A 89 1.37 4.15 5.50
CA GLY A 89 0.03 3.57 5.50
C GLY A 89 0.04 2.14 6.04
N LYS A 90 0.87 1.26 5.48
CA LYS A 90 0.99 -0.16 5.90
C LYS A 90 1.44 -0.30 7.35
N MET A 91 2.37 0.55 7.82
CA MET A 91 2.77 0.57 9.23
C MET A 91 1.57 0.82 10.12
N LEU A 92 0.77 1.85 9.83
CA LEU A 92 -0.40 2.17 10.65
C LEU A 92 -1.43 1.03 10.60
N SER A 93 -1.67 0.46 9.41
CA SER A 93 -2.53 -0.71 9.22
C SER A 93 -2.09 -1.92 10.05
N TYR A 94 -0.80 -2.25 10.02
CA TYR A 94 -0.26 -3.39 10.77
C TYR A 94 -0.18 -3.15 12.26
N ILE A 95 0.10 -1.92 12.70
CA ILE A 95 0.02 -1.55 14.11
C ILE A 95 -1.43 -1.73 14.60
N LEU A 96 -2.42 -1.21 13.85
CA LEU A 96 -3.83 -1.39 14.17
C LEU A 96 -4.23 -2.87 14.22
N LEU A 97 -3.84 -3.66 13.22
CA LEU A 97 -4.09 -5.11 13.21
C LEU A 97 -3.40 -5.84 14.37
N ALA A 98 -2.17 -5.47 14.72
CA ALA A 98 -1.45 -6.07 15.83
C ALA A 98 -2.11 -5.75 17.18
N TYR A 99 -2.60 -4.52 17.37
CA TYR A 99 -3.40 -4.16 18.54
C TYR A 99 -4.73 -4.92 18.56
N LEU A 100 -5.47 -4.99 17.45
CA LEU A 100 -6.71 -5.78 17.36
C LEU A 100 -6.48 -7.28 17.66
N GLY A 101 -5.35 -7.83 17.23
CA GLY A 101 -4.91 -9.19 17.53
C GLY A 101 -4.69 -9.41 19.04
N LEU A 102 -4.08 -8.45 19.73
CA LEU A 102 -3.93 -8.52 21.19
C LEU A 102 -5.29 -8.53 21.90
N TRP A 103 -6.22 -7.68 21.49
CA TRP A 103 -7.56 -7.62 22.09
C TRP A 103 -8.34 -8.93 21.91
N THR A 104 -8.27 -9.53 20.72
CA THR A 104 -8.94 -10.79 20.42
C THR A 104 -8.31 -11.98 21.15
N VAL A 105 -6.98 -12.11 21.16
CA VAL A 105 -6.30 -13.19 21.91
C VAL A 105 -6.56 -13.08 23.41
N SER A 106 -6.67 -11.87 23.96
CA SER A 106 -6.99 -11.66 25.39
C SER A 106 -8.43 -12.00 25.76
N TYR A 107 -9.34 -12.07 24.79
CA TYR A 107 -10.76 -12.42 25.02
C TYR A 107 -11.03 -13.93 24.90
N PHE A 108 -10.14 -14.67 24.24
CA PHE A 108 -10.26 -16.10 23.98
C PHE A 108 -9.23 -16.97 24.71
N ALA A 109 -8.28 -16.36 25.46
CA ALA A 109 -7.32 -17.03 26.33
C ALA A 109 -7.73 -16.91 27.80
#